data_AF-A0A834BB40-F1
#
_entry.id   AF-A0A834BB40-F1
#
_cell.length_a   1.000
_cell.length_b   1.000
_cell.length_c   1.000
_cell.angle_alpha   90.00
_cell.angle_beta   90.00
_cell.angle_gamma   90.00
#
_symmetry.space_group_name_H-M   'P 1'
#
loop_
_entity.id
_entity.type
_entity.pdbx_description
1 polymer ?
#
loop_
_entity_poly.entity_id
_entity_poly.type
_entity_poly.pdbx_seq_one_letter_code
_entity_poly.pdbx_strand_id
1 'polypeptide(L)'
;MCRILLRKEVLRLVINLSSSVSTKCHETGLLTIKEKYPQTFDDICLYSEVSHLLAHCAFRLPCRRFIQELFQDVQFLQMHEEAEAVLAVPPKQPVVDPSAES
;
A
#
# COMPACT_ATOMS: atom_id res chain seq x y z
N MET A 1 13.34 -14.02 6.08
CA MET A 1 12.14 -13.75 6.90
C MET A 1 10.90 -13.85 6.02
N CYS A 2 9.80 -14.42 6.51
CA CYS A 2 8.59 -14.58 5.70
C CYS A 2 7.91 -13.22 5.44
N ARG A 3 7.57 -12.91 4.18
CA ARG A 3 6.92 -11.62 3.77
C ARG A 3 5.64 -11.33 4.57
N ILE A 4 4.85 -12.37 4.85
CA ILE A 4 3.61 -12.27 5.63
C ILE A 4 3.89 -11.79 7.06
N LEU A 5 4.97 -12.28 7.69
CA LEU A 5 5.34 -11.86 9.04
C LEU A 5 5.83 -10.41 9.07
N LEU A 6 6.60 -9.98 8.05
CA LEU A 6 7.02 -8.59 7.92
C LEU A 6 5.82 -7.65 7.74
N ARG A 7 4.86 -8.03 6.90
CA ARG A 7 3.62 -7.26 6.68
C ARG A 7 2.86 -7.07 7.99
N LYS A 8 2.64 -8.16 8.73
CA LYS A 8 1.98 -8.12 10.06
C LYS A 8 2.72 -7.23 11.04
N GLU A 9 4.05 -7.29 11.05
CA GLU A 9 4.86 -6.48 11.94
C GLU A 9 4.80 -4.99 11.60
N VAL A 10 4.88 -4.63 10.31
CA VAL A 10 4.71 -3.24 9.87
C VAL A 10 3.35 -2.70 10.31
N LEU A 11 2.27 -3.45 10.06
CA LEU A 11 0.92 -3.05 10.47
C LEU A 11 0.81 -2.89 11.98
N ARG A 12 1.37 -3.80 12.76
CA ARG A 12 1.40 -3.72 14.23
C ARG A 12 2.08 -2.44 14.71
N LEU A 13 3.25 -2.11 14.16
CA LEU A 13 3.98 -0.89 14.52
C LEU A 13 3.22 0.38 14.11
N VAL A 14 2.61 0.40 12.92
CA VAL A 14 1.76 1.50 12.45
C VAL A 14 0.54 1.69 13.35
N ILE A 15 -0.16 0.63 13.72
CA ILE A 15 -1.30 0.72 14.66
C ILE A 15 -0.85 1.32 15.99
N ASN A 16 0.28 0.86 16.54
CA ASN A 16 0.76 1.35 17.82
C ASN A 16 1.17 2.83 17.78
N LEU A 17 1.58 3.37 16.62
CA LEU A 17 1.84 4.81 16.47
C LEU A 17 0.60 5.67 16.69
N SER A 18 -0.62 5.13 16.54
CA SER A 18 -1.86 5.88 16.85
C SER A 18 -2.03 6.14 18.35
N SER A 19 -1.47 5.29 19.21
CA SER A 19 -1.61 5.40 20.68
C SER A 19 -0.82 6.56 21.29
N SER A 20 0.10 7.18 20.53
CA SER A 20 1.04 8.22 21.01
C SER A 20 1.98 7.81 22.15
N VAL A 21 2.01 6.52 22.52
CA VAL A 21 2.95 5.95 23.49
C VAL A 21 4.14 5.36 22.75
N SER A 22 5.35 5.56 23.28
CA SER A 22 6.58 4.96 22.73
C SER A 22 6.79 5.17 21.22
N THR A 23 6.33 6.31 20.70
CA THR A 23 6.31 6.58 19.24
C THR A 23 7.68 6.45 18.62
N LYS A 24 8.73 6.93 19.31
CA LYS A 24 10.12 6.80 18.84
C LYS A 24 10.57 5.36 18.68
N CYS A 25 10.20 4.46 19.60
CA CYS A 25 10.54 3.04 19.46
C CYS A 25 9.88 2.43 18.22
N HIS A 26 8.64 2.82 17.90
CA HIS A 26 7.91 2.30 16.75
C HIS A 26 8.41 2.91 15.43
N GLU A 27 8.73 4.21 15.41
CA GLU A 27 9.41 4.88 14.29
C GLU A 27 10.74 4.19 13.98
N THR A 28 11.59 3.98 14.99
CA THR A 28 12.87 3.27 14.82
C THR A 28 12.66 1.86 14.29
N GLY A 29 11.69 1.10 14.83
CA GLY A 29 11.38 -0.24 14.33
C GLY A 29 10.99 -0.26 12.85
N LEU A 30 10.18 0.70 12.40
CA LEU A 30 9.80 0.84 10.99
C LEU A 30 10.97 1.22 10.10
N LEU A 31 11.86 2.11 10.55
CA LEU A 31 13.08 2.47 9.83
C LEU A 31 14.03 1.26 9.70
N THR A 32 14.22 0.47 10.76
CA THR A 32 15.02 -0.76 10.70
C THR A 32 14.45 -1.77 9.71
N ILE A 33 13.11 -1.91 9.65
CA ILE A 33 12.48 -2.77 8.64
C ILE A 33 12.70 -2.22 7.23
N LYS A 34 12.56 -0.91 7.02
CA LYS A 34 12.78 -0.26 5.71
C LYS A 34 14.23 -0.42 5.25
N GLU A 35 15.19 -0.26 6.14
CA GLU A 35 16.62 -0.45 5.85
C GLU A 35 16.94 -1.90 5.47
N LYS A 36 16.40 -2.87 6.23
CA LYS A 36 16.72 -4.29 6.04
C LYS A 36 15.93 -4.97 4.93
N TYR A 37 14.70 -4.52 4.68
CA TYR A 37 13.74 -5.12 3.77
C TYR A 37 12.96 -4.05 2.98
N PRO A 38 13.64 -3.18 2.21
CA PRO A 38 13.02 -2.06 1.51
C PRO A 38 11.83 -2.49 0.61
N GLN A 39 11.95 -3.66 -0.02
CA GLN A 39 10.90 -4.24 -0.87
C GLN A 39 9.57 -4.53 -0.16
N THR A 40 9.54 -4.48 1.17
CA THR A 40 8.28 -4.58 1.94
C THR A 40 7.41 -3.36 1.70
N PHE A 41 8.01 -2.19 1.49
CA PHE A 41 7.31 -0.93 1.26
C PHE A 41 6.89 -0.73 -0.21
N ASP A 42 7.33 -1.62 -1.13
CA ASP A 42 6.89 -1.64 -2.53
C ASP A 42 5.53 -2.34 -2.74
N ASP A 43 4.99 -2.99 -1.70
CA ASP A 43 3.70 -3.66 -1.72
C ASP A 43 2.56 -2.63 -1.66
N ILE A 44 1.92 -2.37 -2.80
CA ILE A 44 0.79 -1.44 -2.90
C ILE A 44 -0.39 -1.85 -2.02
N CYS A 45 -0.63 -3.14 -1.84
CA CYS A 45 -1.69 -3.63 -0.96
C CYS A 45 -1.36 -3.32 0.50
N LEU A 46 -0.08 -3.29 0.89
CA LEU A 46 0.32 -2.87 2.24
C LEU A 46 0.06 -1.38 2.42
N TYR A 47 0.46 -0.57 1.44
CA TYR A 47 0.23 0.86 1.48
C TYR A 47 -1.28 1.21 1.55
N SER A 48 -2.13 0.45 0.83
CA SER A 48 -3.59 0.59 0.91
C SER A 48 -4.12 0.33 2.33
N GLU A 49 -3.65 -0.74 2.99
CA GLU A 49 -4.06 -1.09 4.35
C GLU A 49 -3.56 -0.06 5.38
N VAL A 50 -2.34 0.44 5.23
CA VAL A 50 -1.79 1.55 6.04
C VAL A 50 -2.61 2.83 5.82
N SER A 51 -3.00 3.13 4.58
CA SER A 51 -3.84 4.29 4.27
C SER A 51 -5.23 4.17 4.89
N HIS A 52 -5.80 2.97 4.90
CA HIS A 52 -7.05 2.68 5.59
C HIS A 52 -6.92 2.95 7.10
N LEU A 53 -5.84 2.51 7.74
CA LEU A 53 -5.55 2.81 9.16
C LEU A 53 -5.42 4.32 9.39
N LEU A 54 -4.67 5.05 8.55
CA LEU A 54 -4.49 6.50 8.63
C LEU A 54 -5.81 7.29 8.50
N ALA A 55 -6.82 6.72 7.86
CA ALA A 55 -8.14 7.33 7.71
C ALA A 55 -9.07 7.05 8.89
N HIS A 56 -8.90 5.92 9.59
CA HIS A 56 -9.84 5.46 10.63
C HIS A 56 -9.30 5.56 12.06
N CYS A 57 -7.99 5.80 12.24
CA CYS A 57 -7.38 5.96 13.56
C CYS A 57 -6.89 7.40 13.76
N ALA A 58 -6.87 7.84 15.02
CA ALA A 58 -6.40 9.16 15.40
C ALA A 58 -4.86 9.19 15.49
N PHE A 59 -4.20 9.54 14.38
CA PHE A 59 -2.75 9.76 14.36
C PHE A 59 -2.40 11.22 14.63
N ARG A 60 -1.33 11.44 15.41
CA ARG A 60 -0.71 12.77 15.49
C ARG A 60 -0.08 13.14 14.14
N LEU A 61 -0.12 14.43 13.81
CA LEU A 61 0.38 14.94 12.53
C LEU A 61 1.84 14.50 12.20
N PRO A 62 2.81 14.54 13.15
CA PRO A 62 4.16 14.08 12.88
C PRO A 62 4.22 12.58 12.52
N CYS A 63 3.47 11.74 13.23
CA CYS A 63 3.41 10.30 12.94
C CYS A 63 2.75 10.04 11.58
N ARG A 64 1.71 10.80 11.22
CA ARG A 64 1.07 10.68 9.89
C ARG A 64 2.04 11.04 8.76
N ARG A 65 2.83 12.10 8.91
CA ARG A 65 3.87 12.49 7.94
C ARG A 65 4.95 11.42 7.83
N PHE A 66 5.48 10.98 8.96
CA PHE A 66 6.46 9.90 9.01
C PHE A 66 5.98 8.63 8.28
N ILE A 67 4.75 8.18 8.55
CA ILE A 67 4.19 6.99 7.88
C ILE A 67 4.11 7.20 6.37
N GLN A 68 3.72 8.39 5.90
CA GLN A 68 3.64 8.70 4.47
C GLN A 68 5.04 8.72 3.80
N GLU A 69 6.03 9.31 4.47
CA GLU A 69 7.43 9.36 4.01
C GLU A 69 8.05 7.96 3.86
N LEU A 70 7.59 6.96 4.61
CA LEU A 70 8.05 5.57 4.44
C LEU A 70 7.73 5.00 3.05
N PHE A 71 6.70 5.51 2.37
CA PHE A 71 6.24 5.02 1.06
C PHE A 71 6.51 6.02 -0.08
N GLN A 72 7.24 7.12 0.17
CA GLN A 72 7.37 8.21 -0.80
C GLN A 72 8.21 7.85 -2.04
N ASP A 73 9.31 7.10 -1.87
CA ASP A 73 10.23 6.75 -2.97
C ASP A 73 9.84 5.44 -3.68
N VAL A 74 8.58 5.03 -3.60
CA VAL A 74 8.07 3.78 -4.14
C VAL A 74 7.43 4.01 -5.51
N GLN A 75 7.80 3.20 -6.51
CA GLN A 75 7.36 3.39 -7.90
C GLN A 75 6.03 2.68 -8.24
N PHE A 76 5.63 1.67 -7.46
CA PHE A 76 4.45 0.82 -7.74
C PHE A 76 4.34 0.39 -9.22
N LEU A 77 5.46 0.01 -9.83
CA LEU A 77 5.60 -0.15 -11.28
C LEU A 77 4.58 -1.13 -11.87
N GLN A 78 4.37 -2.28 -11.22
CA GLN A 78 3.42 -3.30 -11.66
C GLN A 78 2.00 -2.75 -11.87
N MET A 79 1.51 -1.88 -10.96
CA MET A 79 0.17 -1.28 -11.13
C MET A 79 0.11 -0.38 -12.37
N HIS A 80 1.17 0.39 -12.62
CA HIS A 80 1.24 1.28 -13.78
C HIS A 80 1.30 0.47 -15.08
N GLU A 81 2.15 -0.56 -15.13
CA GLU A 81 2.26 -1.45 -16.29
C GLU A 81 0.94 -2.17 -16.60
N GLU A 82 0.25 -2.68 -15.57
CA GLU A 82 -1.06 -3.31 -15.73
C GLU A 82 -2.11 -2.31 -16.22
N ALA A 83 -2.12 -1.07 -15.71
CA ALA A 83 -3.03 -0.03 -16.16
C ALA A 83 -2.79 0.33 -17.64
N GLU A 84 -1.54 0.50 -18.06
CA GLU A 84 -1.17 0.75 -19.46
C GLU A 84 -1.59 -0.42 -20.36
N ALA A 85 -1.37 -1.66 -19.92
CA ALA A 85 -1.79 -2.84 -20.67
C ALA A 85 -3.30 -2.89 -20.88
N VAL A 86 -4.09 -2.55 -19.84
CA VAL A 86 -5.56 -2.49 -19.93
C VAL A 86 -6.03 -1.39 -20.88
N LEU A 87 -5.41 -0.22 -20.84
CA LEU A 87 -5.74 0.90 -21.73
C LEU A 87 -5.38 0.62 -23.20
N ALA A 88 -4.33 -0.16 -23.46
CA ALA A 88 -3.91 -0.54 -24.80
C ALA A 88 -4.82 -1.59 -25.45
N VAL A 89 -5.72 -2.25 -24.70
CA VAL A 89 -6.68 -3.21 -25.27
C VAL A 89 -7.72 -2.43 -26.10
N PRO A 90 -7.84 -2.70 -27.41
CA PRO A 90 -8.86 -2.06 -28.22
C PRO A 90 -10.25 -2.41 -27.68
N PRO A 91 -11.22 -1.47 -27.72
CA PRO A 91 -12.57 -1.73 -27.22
C PRO A 91 -13.13 -2.97 -27.92
N LYS A 92 -13.59 -3.95 -27.14
CA LYS A 92 -14.30 -5.12 -27.67
C LYS A 92 -15.42 -4.59 -28.56
N GLN A 93 -15.38 -4.93 -29.85
CA GLN A 93 -16.48 -4.63 -30.76
C GLN A 93 -17.76 -5.19 -30.11
N PRO A 94 -18.86 -4.43 -30.06
CA PRO A 94 -20.13 -4.96 -29.60
C PRO A 94 -20.43 -6.20 -30.45
N VAL A 95 -20.55 -7.35 -29.79
CA VAL A 95 -21.08 -8.56 -30.41
C VAL A 95 -22.53 -8.24 -30.72
N VAL A 96 -22.79 -7.82 -31.96
CA VAL A 96 -24.15 -7.71 -32.49
C VAL A 96 -24.61 -9.15 -32.68
N ASP A 97 -25.36 -9.68 -31.72
CA ASP A 97 -26.08 -10.94 -31.88
C ASP A 97 -27.06 -10.79 -33.05
N PRO A 98 -26.90 -11.50 -34.19
CA PRO A 98 -27.83 -11.41 -35.31
C PRO A 98 -29.12 -12.23 -35.09
N SER A 99 -29.36 -12.71 -33.88
CA SER A 99 -30.44 -13.67 -33.58
C SER A 99 -31.59 -13.01 -32.81
N ALA A 100 -32.20 -12.01 -33.43
CA ALA A 100 -33.48 -11.45 -33.00
C ALA A 100 -34.30 -10.95 -34.20
N GLU A 101 -34.34 -11.73 -35.28
CA GLU A 101 -35.36 -11.59 -36.32
C GLU A 101 -35.70 -13.00 -36.86
N SER A 102 -36.71 -13.63 -36.26
CA SER A 102 -37.53 -14.71 -36.83
C SER A 102 -38.81 -14.86 -36.02
#